data_AF-A0A352A4I5-F1
#
_entry.id   AF-A0A352A4I5-F1
#
_cell.length_a   1.000
_cell.length_b   1.000
_cell.length_c   1.000
_cell.angle_alpha   90.00
_cell.angle_beta   90.00
_cell.angle_gamma   90.00
#
_symmetry.space_group_name_H-M   'P 1'
#
loop_
_entity.id
_entity.type
_entity.pdbx_description
1 polymer ?
#
loop_
_entity_poly.entity_id
_entity_poly.type
_entity_poly.pdbx_seq_one_letter_code
_entity_poly.pdbx_strand_id
1 'polypeptide(L)'
;MTIRYLLILYVSLMLHEIGHFITALIIHAKIIKFNITLFGINMQININDLSLNRKLALFFSGPFTNILIMLLSYRYRQSDIYTIYHLNDVAYINIFLSLINLLPIIPLDGGNVLKSILERYIKREYVYRIVLFINIIFLIISAYCFYLSFSVFYLAISFMALKGIFYEKTLILEEKIKNTYKKFI
;
A
#
# COMPACT_ATOMS: atom_id res chain seq x y z
N MET A 1 10.08 -18.27 -13.73
CA MET A 1 8.92 -17.87 -12.91
C MET A 1 7.67 -18.36 -13.63
N THR A 2 7.00 -19.38 -13.11
CA THR A 2 5.86 -20.04 -13.79
C THR A 2 4.61 -19.15 -13.73
N ILE A 3 3.79 -19.15 -14.79
CA ILE A 3 2.54 -18.38 -14.94
C ILE A 3 1.63 -18.47 -13.71
N ARG A 4 1.69 -19.60 -12.99
CA ARG A 4 1.03 -19.83 -11.71
C ARG A 4 1.28 -18.74 -10.66
N TYR A 5 2.54 -18.36 -10.42
CA TYR A 5 2.86 -17.35 -9.39
C TYR A 5 2.27 -15.98 -9.76
N LEU A 6 2.25 -15.64 -11.06
CA LEU A 6 1.63 -14.41 -11.56
C LEU A 6 0.12 -14.42 -11.34
N LEU A 7 -0.56 -15.54 -11.62
CA LEU A 7 -1.99 -15.69 -11.38
C LEU A 7 -2.34 -15.55 -9.89
N ILE A 8 -1.62 -16.26 -9.02
CA ILE A 8 -1.86 -16.18 -7.57
C ILE A 8 -1.60 -14.77 -7.06
N LEU A 9 -0.52 -14.12 -7.51
CA LEU A 9 -0.20 -12.73 -7.15
C LEU A 9 -1.29 -11.78 -7.60
N TYR A 10 -1.77 -11.90 -8.84
CA TYR A 10 -2.84 -11.04 -9.37
C TYR A 10 -4.15 -11.21 -8.61
N VAL A 11 -4.59 -12.46 -8.37
CA VAL A 11 -5.81 -12.74 -7.60
C VAL A 11 -5.68 -12.24 -6.16
N SER A 12 -4.51 -12.42 -5.53
CA SER A 12 -4.27 -11.94 -4.16
C SER A 12 -4.30 -10.41 -4.09
N LEU A 13 -3.73 -9.71 -5.09
CA LEU A 13 -3.85 -8.26 -5.19
C LEU A 13 -5.30 -7.80 -5.39
N MET A 14 -6.11 -8.50 -6.19
CA MET A 14 -7.53 -8.17 -6.33
C MET A 14 -8.29 -8.35 -5.01
N LEU A 15 -8.06 -9.45 -4.28
CA LEU A 15 -8.69 -9.69 -2.99
C LEU A 15 -8.25 -8.66 -1.95
N HIS A 16 -6.98 -8.25 -1.96
CA HIS A 16 -6.46 -7.16 -1.16
C HIS A 16 -7.23 -5.85 -1.37
N GLU A 17 -7.42 -5.43 -2.63
CA GLU A 17 -8.19 -4.22 -2.96
C GLU A 17 -9.68 -4.36 -2.60
N ILE A 18 -10.26 -5.55 -2.73
CA ILE A 18 -11.62 -5.83 -2.25
C ILE A 18 -11.71 -5.65 -0.72
N GLY A 19 -10.67 -6.02 0.03
CA GLY A 19 -10.56 -5.76 1.46
C GLY A 19 -10.63 -4.27 1.82
N HIS A 20 -9.95 -3.41 1.05
CA HIS A 20 -10.08 -1.96 1.16
C HIS A 20 -11.50 -1.49 0.82
N PHE A 21 -12.08 -2.01 -0.26
CA PHE A 21 -13.41 -1.62 -0.71
C PHE A 21 -14.48 -1.92 0.34
N ILE A 22 -14.51 -3.16 0.85
CA ILE A 22 -15.46 -3.59 1.89
C ILE A 22 -15.31 -2.71 3.13
N THR A 23 -14.07 -2.43 3.54
CA THR A 23 -13.83 -1.58 4.71
C THR A 23 -14.29 -0.14 4.48
N ALA A 24 -14.06 0.41 3.29
CA ALA A 24 -14.54 1.74 2.91
C ALA A 24 -16.07 1.85 3.00
N LEU A 25 -16.80 0.80 2.59
CA LEU A 25 -18.26 0.73 2.75
C LEU A 25 -18.67 0.70 4.22
N ILE A 26 -18.03 -0.15 5.03
CA ILE A 26 -18.34 -0.30 6.48
C ILE A 26 -18.14 1.02 7.22
N ILE A 27 -17.04 1.73 6.95
CA ILE A 27 -16.73 3.01 7.63
C ILE A 27 -17.44 4.22 7.00
N HIS A 28 -18.30 3.99 5.99
CA HIS A 28 -19.04 5.01 5.25
C HIS A 28 -18.13 6.09 4.64
N ALA A 29 -16.99 5.67 4.09
CA ALA A 29 -16.05 6.59 3.46
C ALA A 29 -16.60 7.11 2.13
N LYS A 30 -16.41 8.41 1.85
CA LYS A 30 -16.82 9.02 0.59
C LYS A 30 -15.86 8.63 -0.53
N ILE A 31 -16.31 7.74 -1.41
CA ILE A 31 -15.56 7.33 -2.62
C ILE A 31 -15.69 8.44 -3.67
N ILE A 32 -14.57 9.03 -4.07
CA ILE A 32 -14.50 10.12 -5.05
C ILE A 32 -14.42 9.57 -6.46
N LYS A 33 -13.57 8.56 -6.68
CA LYS A 33 -13.30 8.01 -8.00
C LYS A 33 -12.94 6.53 -7.91
N PHE A 34 -13.40 5.77 -8.90
CA PHE A 34 -13.10 4.35 -9.04
C PHE A 34 -12.45 4.14 -10.40
N ASN A 35 -11.18 3.70 -10.42
CA ASN A 35 -10.44 3.46 -11.66
C ASN A 35 -10.00 1.99 -11.73
N ILE A 36 -10.34 1.32 -12.81
CA ILE A 36 -9.78 0.00 -13.12
C ILE A 36 -8.48 0.24 -13.88
N THR A 37 -7.37 -0.29 -13.36
CA THR A 37 -6.03 -0.19 -13.95
C THR A 37 -5.49 -1.59 -14.23
N LEU A 38 -4.42 -1.68 -15.03
CA LEU A 38 -3.72 -2.94 -15.30
C LEU A 38 -3.20 -3.64 -14.03
N PHE A 39 -2.97 -2.88 -12.96
CA PHE A 39 -2.49 -3.39 -11.67
C PHE A 39 -3.63 -3.72 -10.68
N GLY A 40 -4.89 -3.57 -11.09
CA GLY A 40 -6.06 -3.81 -10.25
C GLY A 40 -6.99 -2.59 -10.14
N ILE A 41 -7.75 -2.53 -9.06
CA ILE A 41 -8.73 -1.48 -8.80
C ILE A 41 -8.06 -0.39 -7.95
N ASN A 42 -8.08 0.86 -8.42
CA ASN A 42 -7.61 2.01 -7.65
C ASN A 42 -8.80 2.87 -7.23
N MET A 43 -9.07 2.92 -5.93
CA MET A 43 -10.13 3.71 -5.33
C MET A 43 -9.59 4.99 -4.71
N GLN A 44 -10.08 6.12 -5.19
CA GLN A 44 -9.79 7.40 -4.57
C GLN A 44 -10.85 7.71 -3.53
N ILE A 45 -10.46 7.66 -2.25
CA ILE A 45 -11.34 7.91 -1.11
C ILE A 45 -11.02 9.28 -0.52
N ASN A 46 -12.03 10.05 -0.12
CA ASN A 46 -11.80 11.28 0.63
C ASN A 46 -11.36 10.94 2.06
N ILE A 47 -10.04 10.89 2.25
CA ILE A 47 -9.43 10.54 3.53
C ILE A 47 -9.45 11.73 4.52
N ASN A 48 -9.58 12.97 4.05
CA ASN A 48 -9.48 14.15 4.91
C ASN A 48 -10.58 14.23 5.98
N ASP A 49 -11.76 13.70 5.69
CA ASP A 49 -12.92 13.75 6.59
C ASP A 49 -12.97 12.53 7.53
N LEU A 50 -12.05 11.57 7.39
CA LEU A 50 -12.01 10.36 8.21
C LEU A 50 -11.20 10.57 9.49
N SER A 51 -11.77 10.15 10.62
CA SER A 51 -11.03 10.01 11.89
C SER A 51 -9.83 9.06 11.72
N LEU A 52 -8.78 9.24 12.52
CA LEU A 52 -7.57 8.41 12.48
C LEU A 52 -7.88 6.91 12.49
N ASN A 53 -8.72 6.43 13.41
CA ASN A 53 -9.05 5.01 13.53
C ASN A 53 -9.68 4.45 12.25
N ARG A 54 -10.51 5.25 11.57
CA ARG A 54 -11.11 4.87 10.28
C ARG A 54 -10.07 4.83 9.16
N LYS A 55 -9.12 5.77 9.14
CA LYS A 55 -7.98 5.73 8.20
C LYS A 55 -7.14 4.47 8.42
N LEU A 56 -6.81 4.16 9.67
CA LEU A 56 -6.03 2.98 10.02
C LEU A 56 -6.77 1.69 9.65
N ALA A 57 -8.06 1.58 9.98
CA ALA A 57 -8.88 0.44 9.57
C ALA A 57 -8.87 0.25 8.05
N LEU A 58 -9.01 1.35 7.29
CA LEU A 58 -8.97 1.32 5.83
C LEU A 58 -7.61 0.84 5.32
N PHE A 59 -6.49 1.40 5.76
CA PHE A 59 -5.17 1.02 5.22
C PHE A 59 -4.70 -0.35 5.70
N PHE A 60 -5.09 -0.79 6.90
CA PHE A 60 -4.75 -2.14 7.37
C PHE A 60 -5.62 -3.23 6.76
N SER A 61 -6.77 -2.92 6.16
CA SER A 61 -7.69 -3.96 5.69
C SER A 61 -7.15 -4.77 4.53
N GLY A 62 -6.39 -4.17 3.61
CA GLY A 62 -5.71 -4.89 2.53
C GLY A 62 -4.68 -5.89 3.05
N PRO A 63 -3.65 -5.46 3.82
CA PRO A 63 -2.69 -6.36 4.44
C PRO A 63 -3.35 -7.43 5.30
N PHE A 64 -4.37 -7.07 6.08
CA PHE A 64 -5.13 -8.01 6.90
C PHE A 64 -5.86 -9.07 6.06
N THR A 65 -6.42 -8.68 4.91
CA THR A 65 -7.06 -9.62 3.97
C THR A 65 -6.05 -10.65 3.46
N ASN A 66 -4.84 -10.23 3.11
CA ASN A 66 -3.79 -11.14 2.70
C ASN A 66 -3.36 -12.08 3.84
N ILE A 67 -3.20 -11.57 5.06
CA ILE A 67 -2.91 -12.40 6.24
C ILE A 67 -4.03 -13.44 6.46
N LEU A 68 -5.29 -13.05 6.31
CA LEU A 68 -6.42 -13.97 6.43
C LEU A 68 -6.36 -15.07 5.36
N ILE A 69 -6.08 -14.72 4.10
CA ILE A 69 -5.91 -15.70 3.02
C ILE A 69 -4.75 -16.67 3.32
N MET A 70 -3.63 -16.17 3.84
CA MET A 70 -2.51 -17.01 4.28
C MET A 70 -2.94 -18.01 5.37
N LEU A 71 -3.63 -17.54 6.42
CA LEU A 71 -4.10 -18.39 7.51
C LEU A 71 -5.09 -19.46 7.01
N LEU A 72 -6.04 -19.07 6.14
CA LEU A 72 -6.99 -20.01 5.54
C LEU A 72 -6.28 -21.04 4.65
N SER A 73 -5.26 -20.62 3.90
CA SER A 73 -4.47 -21.53 3.06
C SER A 73 -3.76 -22.61 3.90
N TYR A 74 -3.26 -22.25 5.08
CA TYR A 74 -2.72 -23.23 6.02
C TYR A 74 -3.79 -24.12 6.65
N ARG A 75 -4.98 -23.58 6.95
CA ARG A 75 -6.07 -24.34 7.59
C ARG A 75 -6.68 -25.41 6.70
N TYR A 76 -6.79 -25.15 5.40
CA TYR A 76 -7.39 -26.05 4.40
C TYR A 76 -6.37 -26.90 3.64
N ARG A 77 -5.13 -26.93 4.10
CA ARG A 77 -4.12 -27.85 3.62
C ARG A 77 -4.51 -29.28 4.01
N GLN A 78 -5.25 -29.99 3.15
CA GLN A 78 -5.58 -31.40 3.35
C GLN A 78 -5.39 -32.29 2.11
N SER A 79 -5.10 -33.54 2.47
CA SER A 79 -5.05 -34.83 1.77
C SER A 79 -4.04 -35.09 0.65
N ASP A 80 -3.83 -34.22 -0.34
CA ASP A 80 -2.97 -34.56 -1.49
C ASP A 80 -1.78 -33.64 -1.69
N ILE A 81 -0.64 -34.25 -2.06
CA ILE A 81 0.66 -33.59 -2.29
C ILE A 81 0.54 -32.38 -3.22
N TYR A 82 -0.26 -32.49 -4.28
CA TYR A 82 -0.48 -31.39 -5.23
C TYR A 82 -1.17 -30.20 -4.55
N THR A 83 -2.26 -30.42 -3.81
CA THR A 83 -3.00 -29.39 -3.06
C THR A 83 -2.11 -28.71 -2.00
N ILE A 84 -1.24 -29.47 -1.34
CA ILE A 84 -0.28 -28.96 -0.36
C ILE A 84 0.69 -27.95 -1.00
N TYR A 85 1.26 -28.27 -2.17
CA TYR A 85 2.17 -27.34 -2.87
C TYR A 85 1.46 -26.06 -3.34
N HIS A 86 0.23 -26.18 -3.85
CA HIS A 86 -0.54 -25.02 -4.30
C HIS A 86 -0.87 -24.04 -3.16
N LEU A 87 -1.35 -24.56 -2.03
CA LEU A 87 -1.71 -23.72 -0.88
C LEU A 87 -0.49 -23.08 -0.20
N ASN A 88 0.69 -23.71 -0.31
CA ASN A 88 1.95 -23.10 0.14
C ASN A 88 2.26 -21.84 -0.66
N ASP A 89 2.21 -21.92 -1.98
CA ASP A 89 2.49 -20.77 -2.84
C ASP A 89 1.52 -19.61 -2.56
N VAL A 90 0.23 -19.92 -2.35
CA VAL A 90 -0.78 -18.92 -1.96
C VAL A 90 -0.43 -18.27 -0.62
N ALA A 91 -0.09 -19.07 0.40
CA ALA A 91 0.28 -18.55 1.70
C ALA A 91 1.53 -17.65 1.61
N TYR A 92 2.58 -18.10 0.92
CA TYR A 92 3.82 -17.34 0.74
C TYR A 92 3.61 -16.02 -0.01
N ILE A 93 2.84 -16.02 -1.10
CA ILE A 93 2.55 -14.80 -1.85
C ILE A 93 1.75 -13.82 -0.98
N ASN A 94 0.75 -14.29 -0.24
CA ASN A 94 -0.10 -13.42 0.55
C ASN A 94 0.65 -12.78 1.73
N ILE A 95 1.47 -13.55 2.46
CA ILE A 95 2.30 -12.95 3.51
C ILE A 95 3.32 -11.97 2.93
N PHE A 96 3.93 -12.29 1.80
CA PHE A 96 4.85 -11.40 1.09
C PHE A 96 4.17 -10.08 0.69
N LEU A 97 2.99 -10.14 0.07
CA LEU A 97 2.20 -8.96 -0.30
C LEU A 97 1.80 -8.14 0.92
N SER A 98 1.39 -8.79 2.02
CA SER A 98 1.08 -8.10 3.27
C SER A 98 2.30 -7.34 3.81
N LEU A 99 3.47 -7.98 3.86
CA LEU A 99 4.69 -7.36 4.40
C LEU A 99 5.16 -6.19 3.55
N ILE A 100 5.09 -6.31 2.22
CA ILE A 100 5.45 -5.22 1.30
C ILE A 100 4.51 -4.05 1.45
N ASN A 101 3.20 -4.29 1.45
CA ASN A 101 2.23 -3.21 1.59
C ASN A 101 2.33 -2.52 2.96
N LEU A 102 2.89 -3.18 3.99
CA LEU A 102 3.16 -2.56 5.28
C LEU A 102 4.48 -1.78 5.36
N LEU A 103 5.30 -1.76 4.30
CA LEU A 103 6.47 -0.89 4.26
C LEU A 103 6.05 0.59 4.33
N PRO A 104 6.81 1.45 5.04
CA PRO A 104 6.48 2.87 5.23
C PRO A 104 6.82 3.71 3.99
N ILE A 105 6.42 3.25 2.80
CA ILE A 105 6.69 3.86 1.50
C ILE A 105 5.35 4.32 0.93
N ILE A 106 5.26 5.54 0.41
CA ILE A 106 4.07 5.94 -0.34
C ILE A 106 4.30 5.49 -1.79
N PRO A 107 3.35 4.82 -2.46
CA PRO A 107 1.92 4.78 -2.19
C PRO A 107 1.41 3.53 -1.44
N LEU A 108 2.28 2.74 -0.81
CA LEU A 108 1.88 1.53 -0.07
C LEU A 108 1.06 1.88 1.18
N ASP A 109 0.28 0.91 1.67
CA ASP A 109 -0.61 1.10 2.82
C ASP A 109 0.14 1.52 4.09
N GLY A 110 1.29 0.92 4.36
CA GLY A 110 2.13 1.22 5.52
C GLY A 110 2.65 2.65 5.50
N GLY A 111 2.95 3.19 4.32
CA GLY A 111 3.26 4.60 4.13
C GLY A 111 2.08 5.50 4.50
N ASN A 112 0.86 5.13 4.06
CA ASN A 112 -0.36 5.86 4.37
C ASN A 112 -0.77 5.75 5.85
N VAL A 113 -0.53 4.61 6.49
CA VAL A 113 -0.65 4.41 7.94
C VAL A 113 0.28 5.37 8.68
N LEU A 114 1.58 5.34 8.36
CA LEU A 114 2.57 6.21 8.99
C LEU A 114 2.19 7.69 8.82
N LYS A 115 1.86 8.09 7.59
CA LYS A 115 1.41 9.45 7.27
C LYS A 115 0.21 9.86 8.11
N SER A 116 -0.82 9.03 8.17
CA SER A 116 -2.04 9.30 8.94
C SER A 116 -1.77 9.46 10.43
N ILE A 117 -0.87 8.66 10.99
CA ILE A 117 -0.45 8.75 12.39
C ILE A 117 0.31 10.06 12.63
N LEU A 118 1.28 10.40 11.77
CA LEU A 118 2.06 11.63 11.93
C LEU A 118 1.18 12.89 11.80
N GLU A 119 0.21 12.90 10.89
CA GLU A 119 -0.77 14.00 10.73
C GLU A 119 -1.58 14.28 12.00
N ARG A 120 -1.67 13.33 12.95
CA ARG A 120 -2.34 13.53 14.24
C ARG A 120 -1.53 14.40 15.19
N TYR A 121 -0.21 14.38 15.10
CA TYR A 121 0.70 14.96 16.10
C TYR A 121 1.47 16.19 15.60
N ILE A 122 1.70 16.29 14.28
CA ILE A 122 2.49 17.38 13.68
C ILE A 122 1.78 17.97 12.47
N LYS A 123 2.16 19.20 12.08
CA LYS A 123 1.57 19.87 10.91
C LYS A 123 1.89 19.09 9.63
N ARG A 124 0.92 19.03 8.72
CA ARG A 124 0.97 18.31 7.43
C ARG A 124 2.23 18.61 6.61
N GLU A 125 2.64 19.87 6.57
CA GLU A 125 3.85 20.32 5.88
C GLU A 125 5.15 19.67 6.40
N TYR A 126 5.22 19.31 7.68
CA TYR A 126 6.33 18.52 8.22
C TYR A 126 6.16 17.02 7.95
N VAL A 127 4.93 16.51 8.01
CA VAL A 127 4.62 15.10 7.68
C VAL A 127 5.09 14.77 6.27
N TYR A 128 4.71 15.58 5.29
CA TYR A 128 5.07 15.34 3.89
C TYR A 128 6.59 15.34 3.67
N ARG A 129 7.33 16.19 4.41
CA ARG A 129 8.80 16.20 4.36
C ARG A 129 9.41 14.94 4.97
N ILE A 130 8.89 14.47 6.11
CA ILE A 130 9.33 13.23 6.74
C ILE A 130 9.07 12.04 5.83
N VAL A 131 7.85 11.94 5.29
CA VAL A 131 7.47 10.85 4.38
C VAL A 131 8.31 10.90 3.10
N LEU A 132 8.53 12.09 2.52
CA LEU A 132 9.43 12.25 1.37
C LEU A 132 10.85 11.76 1.68
N PHE A 133 11.39 12.10 2.85
CA PHE A 133 12.72 11.64 3.28
C PHE A 133 12.78 10.12 3.41
N ILE A 134 11.75 9.50 3.99
CA ILE A 134 11.65 8.03 4.07
C ILE A 134 11.65 7.42 2.67
N ASN A 135 10.85 7.94 1.74
CA ASN A 135 10.85 7.44 0.36
C ASN A 135 12.22 7.58 -0.32
N ILE A 136 12.97 8.67 -0.07
CA ILE A 136 14.34 8.82 -0.59
C ILE A 136 15.28 7.74 -0.02
N ILE A 137 15.23 7.49 1.29
CA ILE A 137 16.03 6.43 1.92
C ILE A 137 15.73 5.08 1.26
N PHE A 138 14.44 4.73 1.15
CA PHE A 138 14.04 3.47 0.53
C PHE A 138 14.49 3.38 -0.93
N LEU A 139 14.38 4.45 -1.71
CA LEU A 139 14.85 4.50 -3.10
C LEU A 139 16.36 4.22 -3.19
N ILE A 140 17.17 4.87 -2.35
CA ILE A 140 18.63 4.70 -2.37
C ILE A 140 19.00 3.26 -2.00
N ILE A 141 18.43 2.74 -0.92
CA ILE A 141 18.70 1.38 -0.45
C ILE A 141 18.24 0.36 -1.50
N SER A 142 17.02 0.47 -2.01
CA SER A 142 16.50 -0.48 -3.00
C SER A 142 17.26 -0.39 -4.32
N ALA A 143 17.67 0.79 -4.77
CA ALA A 143 18.49 0.94 -5.98
C ALA A 143 19.87 0.28 -5.81
N TYR A 144 20.49 0.43 -4.65
CA TYR A 144 21.77 -0.23 -4.34
C TYR A 144 21.62 -1.76 -4.27
N CYS A 145 20.58 -2.26 -3.58
CA CYS A 145 20.28 -3.68 -3.55
C CYS A 145 19.96 -4.25 -4.94
N PHE A 146 19.28 -3.47 -5.79
CA PHE A 146 19.04 -3.84 -7.19
C PHE A 146 20.36 -3.94 -7.97
N TYR A 147 21.28 -2.98 -7.81
CA TYR A 147 22.59 -3.04 -8.45
C TYR A 147 23.37 -4.31 -8.07
N LEU A 148 23.33 -4.73 -6.81
CA LEU A 148 24.04 -5.92 -6.34
C LEU A 148 23.39 -7.25 -6.77
N SER A 149 22.05 -7.32 -6.78
CA SER A 149 21.31 -8.58 -6.93
C SER A 149 20.60 -8.75 -8.27
N PHE A 150 20.43 -7.66 -9.03
CA PHE A 150 19.61 -7.56 -10.24
C PHE A 150 18.16 -8.07 -10.06
N SER A 151 17.63 -8.02 -8.84
CA SER A 151 16.30 -8.54 -8.50
C SER A 151 15.18 -7.55 -8.85
N VAL A 152 14.19 -8.02 -9.63
CA VAL A 152 12.99 -7.25 -10.01
C VAL A 152 12.22 -6.72 -8.78
N PHE A 153 12.32 -7.40 -7.65
CA PHE A 153 11.71 -6.95 -6.40
C PHE A 153 12.24 -5.58 -5.94
N TYR A 154 13.56 -5.42 -5.87
CA TYR A 154 14.16 -4.14 -5.47
C TYR A 154 13.95 -3.05 -6.52
N LEU A 155 13.88 -3.44 -7.80
CA LEU A 155 13.50 -2.53 -8.87
C LEU A 155 12.06 -2.00 -8.65
N ALA A 156 11.11 -2.88 -8.32
CA ALA A 156 9.73 -2.49 -8.03
C ALA A 156 9.62 -1.55 -6.82
N ILE A 157 10.34 -1.83 -5.73
CA ILE A 157 10.40 -0.94 -4.56
C ILE A 157 10.96 0.43 -4.95
N SER A 158 12.02 0.47 -5.76
CA SER A 158 12.61 1.71 -6.25
C SER A 158 11.58 2.54 -7.04
N PHE A 159 10.81 1.91 -7.92
CA PHE A 159 9.74 2.58 -8.66
C PHE A 159 8.62 3.10 -7.75
N MET A 160 8.22 2.31 -6.74
CA MET A 160 7.20 2.74 -5.76
C MET A 160 7.67 3.94 -4.95
N ALA A 161 8.89 3.90 -4.42
CA ALA A 161 9.50 4.99 -3.67
C ALA A 161 9.64 6.26 -4.52
N LEU A 162 10.06 6.12 -5.77
CA LEU A 162 10.14 7.23 -6.73
C LEU A 162 8.76 7.86 -6.98
N LYS A 163 7.73 7.03 -7.20
CA LYS A 163 6.34 7.51 -7.31
C LYS A 163 5.90 8.24 -6.04
N GLY A 164 6.26 7.74 -4.86
CA GLY A 164 6.02 8.39 -3.57
C GLY A 164 6.64 9.78 -3.46
N ILE A 165 7.90 9.94 -3.89
CA ILE A 165 8.59 11.23 -3.89
C ILE A 165 7.85 12.25 -4.76
N PHE A 166 7.46 11.86 -5.98
CA PHE A 166 6.70 12.74 -6.87
C PHE A 166 5.35 13.13 -6.25
N TYR A 167 4.65 12.17 -5.66
CA TYR A 167 3.37 12.40 -5.01
C TYR A 167 3.48 13.38 -3.83
N GLU A 168 4.40 13.16 -2.90
CA GLU A 168 4.56 14.04 -1.73
C GLU A 168 5.06 15.43 -2.11
N LYS A 169 5.90 15.57 -3.14
CA LYS A 169 6.31 16.89 -3.66
C LYS A 169 5.11 17.70 -4.14
N THR A 170 4.18 17.07 -4.86
CA THR A 170 2.96 17.73 -5.34
C THR A 170 2.11 18.22 -4.16
N LEU A 171 1.94 17.41 -3.11
CA LEU A 171 1.18 17.80 -1.92
C LEU A 171 1.82 18.97 -1.15
N ILE A 172 3.15 19.00 -1.05
CA ILE A 172 3.87 20.13 -0.44
C ILE A 172 3.61 21.42 -1.21
N LEU A 173 3.58 21.37 -2.55
CA LEU A 173 3.30 22.53 -3.39
C LEU A 173 1.85 22.99 -3.21
N GLU A 174 0.89 22.07 -3.23
CA GLU A 174 -0.53 22.37 -2.99
C GLU A 174 -0.75 23.03 -1.63
N GLU A 175 -0.10 22.53 -0.57
CA GLU A 175 -0.25 23.09 0.77
C GLU A 175 0.39 24.47 0.91
N LYS A 176 1.55 24.71 0.28
CA LYS A 176 2.16 26.04 0.20
C LYS A 176 1.25 27.04 -0.50
N ILE A 177 0.67 26.65 -1.64
CA ILE A 177 -0.26 27.49 -2.39
C ILE A 177 -1.46 27.83 -1.52
N LYS A 178 -2.07 26.83 -0.87
CA LYS A 178 -3.23 27.01 0.00
C LYS A 178 -2.95 27.94 1.19
N ASN A 179 -1.77 27.82 1.79
CA ASN A 179 -1.33 28.69 2.87
C ASN A 179 -1.07 30.14 2.41
N THR A 180 -0.58 30.33 1.18
CA THR A 180 -0.43 31.66 0.58
C THR A 180 -1.79 32.31 0.33
N TYR A 181 -2.73 31.60 -0.29
CA TYR A 181 -4.09 32.14 -0.54
C TYR A 181 -4.84 32.50 0.75
N LYS A 182 -4.71 31.69 1.81
CA LYS A 182 -5.30 32.00 3.12
C LYS A 182 -4.77 33.28 3.79
N LYS A 183 -3.65 33.84 3.33
CA LYS A 183 -3.15 35.13 3.84
C LYS A 183 -3.84 36.33 3.19
N PHE A 184 -4.57 36.13 2.10
CA PHE A 184 -5.24 37.18 1.32
C PHE A 184 -6.77 37.23 1.53
N ILE A 185 -7.31 36.36 2.39
CA ILE A 185 -8.71 36.31 2.82
C ILE A 185 -8.73 36.46 4.33
#